data_AF-A0AAV0VMW9-F1
#
_entry.id   AF-A0AAV0VMW9-F1
#
_cell.length_a   1.000
_cell.length_b   1.000
_cell.length_c   1.000
_cell.angle_alpha   90.00
_cell.angle_beta   90.00
_cell.angle_gamma   90.00
#
_symmetry.space_group_name_H-M   'P 1'
#
loop_
_entity.id
_entity.type
_entity.pdbx_description
1 polymer ?
#
loop_
_entity_poly.entity_id
_entity_poly.type
_entity_poly.pdbx_seq_one_letter_code
_entity_poly.pdbx_strand_id
1 'polypeptide(L)'
;MVIYLKVSISNNYPIFIFLDLVELKNQTAENIVEQLLECLHSSGLNENYLKQHWISFFSDGASVLLGKRNGVAKRLKDRYPLIYSWHCMNHRLELAVSDSLKDIVATNHFKLFLDSLYVLYNASPKNRIELKNICSELEVVFLKICRVPSVRWVASSWRAVNAVWKIFPALCNHFSIASNDLDSKTRNKYLGLYNKLASKS
;
A
#
# COMPACT_ATOMS: atom_id res chain seq x y z
N MET A 1 -14.05 5.08 7.76
CA MET A 1 -14.34 3.72 7.24
C MET A 1 -14.89 3.85 5.84
N VAL A 2 -14.32 3.14 4.86
CA VAL A 2 -14.84 3.13 3.49
C VAL A 2 -15.76 1.92 3.32
N ILE A 3 -16.98 2.10 2.82
CA ILE A 3 -17.95 1.02 2.66
C ILE A 3 -18.22 0.79 1.16
N TYR A 4 -18.04 -0.46 0.74
CA TYR A 4 -18.45 -0.94 -0.57
C TYR A 4 -19.44 -2.08 -0.41
N LEU A 5 -20.50 -2.07 -1.23
CA LEU A 5 -21.45 -3.16 -1.32
C LEU A 5 -21.14 -4.00 -2.54
N LYS A 6 -21.06 -5.32 -2.36
CA LYS A 6 -21.06 -6.27 -3.48
C LYS A 6 -22.47 -6.84 -3.62
N VAL A 7 -23.19 -6.41 -4.65
CA VAL A 7 -24.60 -6.74 -4.84
C VAL A 7 -24.82 -7.47 -6.15
N SER A 8 -25.74 -8.45 -6.16
CA SER A 8 -26.30 -9.02 -7.38
C SER A 8 -27.72 -8.49 -7.53
N ILE A 9 -27.99 -7.80 -8.64
CA ILE A 9 -29.30 -7.24 -8.96
C ILE A 9 -29.84 -8.04 -10.14
N SER A 10 -31.04 -8.59 -10.01
CA SER A 10 -31.74 -9.33 -11.07
C SER A 10 -30.93 -10.50 -11.66
N ASN A 11 -30.27 -11.30 -10.82
CA ASN A 11 -29.42 -12.45 -11.20
C ASN A 11 -28.25 -12.14 -12.13
N ASN A 12 -27.83 -10.87 -12.21
CA ASN A 12 -26.61 -10.51 -12.93
C ASN A 12 -25.36 -10.78 -12.10
N TYR A 13 -24.21 -10.72 -12.78
CA TYR A 13 -22.91 -10.76 -12.14
C TYR A 13 -22.81 -9.71 -11.02
N PRO A 14 -22.29 -10.09 -9.83
CA PRO A 14 -22.20 -9.16 -8.72
C PRO A 14 -21.32 -7.95 -9.05
N ILE A 15 -21.81 -6.76 -8.77
CA ILE A 15 -21.09 -5.50 -8.97
C ILE A 15 -20.68 -4.90 -7.62
N PHE A 16 -19.59 -4.12 -7.62
CA PHE A 16 -19.19 -3.32 -6.48
C PHE A 16 -19.76 -1.91 -6.60
N ILE A 17 -20.46 -1.47 -5.56
CA ILE A 17 -21.01 -0.12 -5.44
C ILE A 17 -20.31 0.56 -4.26
N PHE A 18 -19.72 1.73 -4.50
CA PHE A 18 -19.29 2.60 -3.41
C PHE A 18 -20.53 3.12 -2.69
N LEU A 19 -20.65 2.84 -1.40
CA LEU A 19 -21.78 3.32 -0.61
C LEU A 19 -21.45 4.66 0.03
N ASP A 20 -20.41 4.68 0.88
CA ASP A 20 -20.08 5.87 1.66
C ASP A 20 -18.67 5.81 2.25
N LEU A 21 -18.20 6.99 2.68
CA LEU A 21 -17.01 7.21 3.48
C LEU A 21 -17.42 7.78 4.86
N VAL A 22 -17.57 6.89 5.83
CA VAL A 22 -18.04 7.25 7.19
C VAL A 22 -16.86 7.65 8.07
N GLU A 23 -16.85 8.86 8.61
CA GLU A 23 -15.89 9.24 9.65
C GLU A 23 -16.24 8.53 10.96
N LEU A 24 -15.29 7.80 11.54
CA LEU A 24 -15.53 7.03 12.76
C LEU A 24 -15.22 7.87 14.00
N LYS A 25 -16.18 7.94 14.94
CA LYS A 25 -15.97 8.59 16.25
C LYS A 25 -14.82 7.95 17.04
N ASN A 26 -14.70 6.62 17.01
CA ASN A 26 -13.57 5.89 17.55
C ASN A 26 -13.36 4.56 16.80
N GLN A 27 -12.24 3.89 17.07
CA GLN A 27 -11.84 2.66 16.37
C GLN A 27 -12.16 1.39 17.17
N THR A 28 -13.18 1.40 18.03
CA THR A 28 -13.63 0.18 18.70
C THR A 28 -14.53 -0.64 17.80
N ALA A 29 -14.51 -1.96 17.94
CA ALA A 29 -15.36 -2.84 17.14
C ALA A 29 -16.86 -2.54 17.33
N GLU A 30 -17.25 -2.08 18.51
CA GLU A 30 -18.63 -1.69 18.82
C GLU A 30 -19.08 -0.48 18.00
N ASN A 31 -18.30 0.59 18.07
CA ASN A 31 -18.60 1.83 17.36
C ASN A 31 -18.52 1.66 15.84
N ILE A 32 -17.65 0.78 15.35
CA ILE A 32 -17.61 0.43 13.92
C ILE A 32 -18.90 -0.27 13.49
N VAL A 33 -19.41 -1.23 14.28
CA VAL A 33 -20.68 -1.91 13.97
C VAL A 33 -21.84 -0.94 13.99
N GLU A 34 -21.92 -0.09 15.02
CA GLU A 34 -22.97 0.92 15.16
C GLU A 34 -23.03 1.84 13.94
N GLN A 35 -21.91 2.49 13.60
CA GLN A 35 -21.85 3.41 12.45
C GLN A 35 -22.03 2.71 11.10
N LEU A 36 -21.59 1.44 10.97
CA LEU A 36 -21.87 0.65 9.78
C LEU A 36 -23.37 0.43 9.59
N LEU A 37 -24.06 0.05 10.66
CA LEU A 37 -25.51 -0.18 10.62
C LEU A 37 -26.28 1.11 10.40
N GLU A 38 -25.90 2.21 11.06
CA GLU A 38 -26.47 3.53 10.82
C GLU A 38 -26.35 3.95 9.35
N CYS A 39 -25.17 3.75 8.73
CA CYS A 39 -24.95 4.06 7.31
C CYS A 39 -25.82 3.19 6.40
N LEU A 40 -25.90 1.88 6.65
CA LEU A 40 -26.74 0.96 5.86
C LEU A 40 -28.23 1.31 5.99
N HIS A 41 -28.70 1.58 7.21
CA HIS A 41 -30.09 1.97 7.47
C HIS A 41 -30.44 3.30 6.81
N SER A 42 -29.56 4.30 6.90
CA SER A 42 -29.72 5.61 6.25
C SER A 42 -29.74 5.50 4.72
N SER A 43 -29.13 4.45 4.18
CA SER A 43 -29.14 4.11 2.75
C SER A 43 -30.38 3.31 2.32
N GLY A 44 -31.36 3.11 3.21
CA GLY A 44 -32.61 2.38 2.95
C GLY A 44 -32.53 0.87 3.17
N LEU A 45 -31.39 0.32 3.61
CA LEU A 45 -31.22 -1.10 3.90
C LEU A 45 -31.69 -1.39 5.32
N ASN A 46 -32.99 -1.56 5.51
CA ASN A 46 -33.56 -1.80 6.84
C ASN A 46 -33.15 -3.16 7.44
N GLU A 47 -33.42 -3.33 8.74
CA GLU A 47 -33.02 -4.52 9.50
C GLU A 47 -33.56 -5.84 8.92
N ASN A 48 -34.80 -5.85 8.42
CA ASN A 48 -35.40 -7.06 7.83
C ASN A 48 -34.70 -7.43 6.52
N TYR A 49 -34.40 -6.43 5.69
CA TYR A 49 -33.65 -6.62 4.46
C TYR A 49 -32.24 -7.17 4.75
N LEU A 50 -31.52 -6.57 5.71
CA LEU A 50 -30.19 -7.03 6.09
C LEU A 50 -30.20 -8.48 6.60
N LYS A 51 -31.18 -8.87 7.42
CA LYS A 51 -31.33 -10.25 7.91
C LYS A 51 -31.53 -11.28 6.78
N GLN A 52 -32.22 -10.90 5.71
CA GLN A 52 -32.54 -11.80 4.60
C GLN A 52 -31.47 -11.82 3.51
N HIS A 53 -30.77 -10.69 3.28
CA HIS A 53 -29.94 -10.50 2.10
C HIS A 53 -28.45 -10.26 2.40
N TRP A 54 -28.08 -9.93 3.64
CA TRP A 54 -26.67 -9.72 3.97
C TRP A 54 -25.98 -11.06 4.23
N ILE A 55 -25.26 -11.55 3.23
CA ILE A 55 -24.64 -12.87 3.25
C ILE A 55 -23.19 -12.87 3.78
N SER A 56 -22.47 -11.76 3.65
CA SER A 56 -21.02 -11.75 3.88
C SER A 56 -20.44 -10.41 4.28
N PHE A 57 -19.39 -10.44 5.09
CA PHE A 57 -18.57 -9.28 5.47
C PHE A 57 -17.10 -9.51 5.11
N PHE A 58 -16.51 -8.61 4.34
CA PHE A 58 -15.11 -8.68 3.93
C PHE A 58 -14.34 -7.49 4.49
N SER A 59 -13.23 -7.76 5.17
CA SER A 59 -12.37 -6.71 5.73
C SER A 59 -10.90 -7.12 5.70
N ASP A 60 -10.01 -6.18 6.06
CA ASP A 60 -8.63 -6.55 6.38
C ASP A 60 -8.57 -7.40 7.66
N GLY A 61 -7.38 -7.92 7.93
CA GLY A 61 -7.10 -8.87 9.02
C GLY A 61 -6.96 -8.26 10.40
N ALA A 62 -7.23 -6.96 10.60
CA ALA A 62 -7.08 -6.32 11.88
C ALA A 62 -7.93 -7.00 12.96
N SER A 63 -7.36 -7.11 14.17
CA SER A 63 -8.03 -7.78 15.31
C SER A 63 -9.35 -7.11 15.69
N VAL A 64 -9.48 -5.80 15.50
CA VAL A 64 -10.74 -5.07 15.71
C VAL A 64 -11.83 -5.49 14.72
N LEU A 65 -11.47 -5.91 13.50
CA LEU A 65 -12.43 -6.30 12.46
C LEU A 65 -12.74 -7.80 12.52
N LEU A 66 -11.71 -8.65 12.54
CA LEU A 66 -11.86 -10.12 12.46
C LEU A 66 -11.58 -10.86 13.77
N GLY A 67 -11.44 -10.15 14.90
CA GLY A 67 -11.19 -10.75 16.20
C GLY A 67 -12.29 -11.72 16.63
N LYS A 68 -11.89 -12.91 17.09
CA LYS A 68 -12.80 -14.03 17.42
C LYS A 68 -13.80 -13.75 18.55
N ARG A 69 -13.44 -12.87 19.50
CA ARG A 69 -14.25 -12.60 20.71
C ARG A 69 -15.11 -11.35 20.58
N ASN A 70 -14.49 -10.23 20.22
CA ASN A 70 -15.13 -8.91 20.24
C ASN A 70 -14.97 -8.12 18.93
N GLY A 71 -14.48 -8.75 17.85
CA GLY A 71 -14.30 -8.06 16.56
C GLY A 71 -15.63 -7.75 15.86
N VAL A 72 -15.59 -6.83 14.89
CA VAL A 72 -16.76 -6.44 14.07
C VAL A 72 -17.45 -7.66 13.45
N ALA A 73 -16.68 -8.56 12.84
CA ALA A 73 -17.21 -9.79 12.24
C ALA A 73 -17.95 -10.66 13.24
N LYS A 74 -17.44 -10.79 14.48
CA LYS A 74 -18.09 -11.56 15.55
C LYS A 74 -19.40 -10.89 15.98
N ARG A 75 -19.38 -9.57 16.21
CA ARG A 75 -20.59 -8.79 16.57
C ARG A 75 -21.66 -8.85 15.46
N LEU A 76 -21.26 -8.77 14.19
CA LEU A 76 -22.17 -8.92 13.05
C LEU A 76 -22.73 -10.35 12.97
N LYS A 77 -21.90 -11.38 13.20
CA LYS A 77 -22.35 -12.79 13.23
C LYS A 77 -23.37 -13.03 14.34
N ASP A 78 -23.21 -12.39 15.49
CA ASP A 78 -24.14 -12.51 16.62
C ASP A 78 -25.51 -11.87 16.32
N ARG A 79 -25.55 -10.79 15.53
CA ARG A 79 -26.79 -10.12 15.10
C ARG A 79 -27.42 -10.74 13.85
N TYR A 80 -26.58 -11.21 12.92
CA TYR A 80 -26.96 -11.81 11.65
C TYR A 80 -26.30 -13.19 11.51
N PRO A 81 -26.91 -14.26 12.07
CA PRO A 81 -26.28 -15.58 12.17
C PRO A 81 -25.84 -16.19 10.82
N LEU A 82 -26.44 -15.77 9.71
CA LEU A 82 -26.14 -16.26 8.37
C LEU A 82 -24.92 -15.60 7.73
N ILE A 83 -24.47 -14.43 8.22
CA ILE A 83 -23.28 -13.76 7.68
C ILE A 83 -22.05 -14.66 7.86
N TYR A 84 -21.23 -14.79 6.82
CA TYR A 84 -19.85 -15.25 7.00
C TYR A 84 -18.88 -14.08 6.84
N SER A 85 -17.82 -14.08 7.65
CA SER A 85 -16.75 -13.11 7.50
C SER A 85 -15.58 -13.72 6.75
N TRP A 86 -14.91 -12.92 5.93
CA TRP A 86 -13.75 -13.37 5.19
C TRP A 86 -12.65 -12.33 5.20
N HIS A 87 -11.43 -12.79 5.43
CA HIS A 87 -10.24 -11.97 5.39
C HIS A 87 -9.89 -11.64 3.94
N CYS A 88 -9.84 -10.36 3.61
CA CYS A 88 -9.50 -9.84 2.28
C CYS A 88 -8.29 -10.57 1.66
N MET A 89 -8.51 -11.16 0.48
CA MET A 89 -7.47 -11.93 -0.20
C MET A 89 -6.27 -11.05 -0.59
N ASN A 90 -6.51 -9.79 -0.97
CA ASN A 90 -5.42 -8.86 -1.29
C ASN A 90 -4.51 -8.63 -0.08
N HIS A 91 -5.09 -8.51 1.13
CA HIS A 91 -4.29 -8.38 2.35
C HIS A 91 -3.56 -9.68 2.69
N ARG A 92 -4.19 -10.85 2.47
CA ARG A 92 -3.51 -12.14 2.66
C ARG A 92 -2.35 -12.35 1.70
N LEU A 93 -2.51 -11.98 0.42
CA LEU A 93 -1.46 -12.06 -0.58
C LEU A 93 -0.30 -11.14 -0.19
N GLU A 94 -0.62 -9.91 0.21
CA GLU A 94 0.37 -8.95 0.70
C GLU A 94 1.18 -9.51 1.87
N LEU A 95 0.52 -10.12 2.86
CA LEU A 95 1.18 -10.78 3.98
C LEU A 95 2.01 -11.97 3.54
N ALA A 96 1.49 -12.85 2.68
CA ALA A 96 2.21 -14.02 2.21
C ALA A 96 3.49 -13.65 1.45
N VAL A 97 3.44 -12.62 0.61
CA VAL A 97 4.63 -12.11 -0.08
C VAL A 97 5.61 -11.50 0.93
N SER A 98 5.13 -10.67 1.87
CA SER A 98 5.98 -10.09 2.91
C SER A 98 6.67 -11.17 3.76
N ASP A 99 5.94 -12.21 4.16
CA ASP A 99 6.46 -13.32 4.95
C ASP A 99 7.46 -14.16 4.17
N SER A 100 7.24 -14.38 2.87
CA SER A 100 8.18 -15.14 2.04
C SER A 100 9.50 -14.40 1.81
N LEU A 101 9.46 -13.06 1.84
CA LEU A 101 10.60 -12.20 1.55
C LEU A 101 11.40 -11.79 2.78
N LYS A 102 10.84 -11.91 3.99
CA LYS A 102 11.48 -11.42 5.23
C LYS A 102 12.84 -12.05 5.49
N ASP A 103 12.99 -13.33 5.15
CA ASP A 103 14.19 -14.13 5.40
C ASP A 103 15.18 -14.08 4.23
N ILE A 104 14.82 -13.40 3.13
CA ILE A 104 15.70 -13.24 1.96
C ILE A 104 16.56 -11.99 2.14
N VAL A 105 17.82 -12.20 2.50
CA VAL A 105 18.82 -11.13 2.73
C VAL A 105 18.92 -10.16 1.55
N ALA A 106 18.91 -10.68 0.31
CA ALA A 106 18.97 -9.85 -0.89
C ALA A 106 17.81 -8.85 -0.99
N THR A 107 16.59 -9.27 -0.64
CA THR A 107 15.40 -8.41 -0.65
C THR A 107 15.50 -7.31 0.41
N ASN A 108 16.03 -7.64 1.59
CA ASN A 108 16.28 -6.66 2.65
C ASN A 108 17.33 -5.62 2.22
N HIS A 109 18.43 -6.06 1.60
CA HIS A 109 19.47 -5.17 1.06
C HIS A 109 18.90 -4.26 -0.02
N PHE A 110 18.10 -4.80 -0.92
CA PHE A 110 17.46 -4.04 -1.99
C PHE A 110 16.45 -3.02 -1.44
N LYS A 111 15.67 -3.37 -0.42
CA LYS A 111 14.78 -2.44 0.27
C LYS A 111 15.54 -1.27 0.91
N LEU A 112 16.63 -1.55 1.61
CA LEU A 112 17.50 -0.52 2.19
C LEU A 112 18.09 0.41 1.13
N PHE A 113 18.40 -0.13 -0.05
CA PHE A 113 18.85 0.66 -1.19
C PHE A 113 17.75 1.60 -1.70
N LEU A 114 16.54 1.09 -1.93
CA LEU A 114 15.39 1.92 -2.33
C LEU A 114 15.08 3.02 -1.30
N ASP A 115 15.15 2.70 0.00
CA ASP A 115 14.97 3.69 1.07
C ASP A 115 16.08 4.75 1.05
N SER A 116 17.33 4.37 0.76
CA SER A 116 18.45 5.32 0.62
C SER A 116 18.23 6.28 -0.55
N LEU A 117 17.74 5.79 -1.70
CA LEU A 117 17.37 6.63 -2.83
C LEU A 117 16.21 7.56 -2.49
N TYR A 118 15.17 7.03 -1.84
CA TYR A 118 14.05 7.84 -1.38
C TYR A 118 14.52 8.97 -0.47
N VAL A 119 15.35 8.71 0.54
CA VAL A 119 15.90 9.75 1.42
C VAL A 119 16.70 10.78 0.64
N LEU A 120 17.59 10.33 -0.26
CA LEU A 120 18.47 11.18 -1.04
C LEU A 120 17.71 12.23 -1.87
N TYR A 121 16.65 11.81 -2.56
CA TYR A 121 15.89 12.68 -3.45
C TYR A 121 14.65 13.28 -2.80
N ASN A 122 14.17 12.72 -1.68
CA ASN A 122 13.05 13.28 -0.96
C ASN A 122 13.46 14.39 0.01
N ALA A 123 14.61 14.24 0.69
CA ALA A 123 15.10 15.20 1.67
C ALA A 123 15.85 16.39 1.04
N SER A 124 16.37 16.24 -0.18
CA SER A 124 17.13 17.29 -0.88
C SER A 124 16.40 17.77 -2.14
N PRO A 125 15.76 18.96 -2.12
CA PRO A 125 15.20 19.58 -3.31
C PRO A 125 16.26 19.78 -4.41
N LYS A 126 17.51 20.12 -4.02
CA LYS A 126 18.64 20.26 -4.93
C LYS A 126 18.88 18.98 -5.74
N ASN A 127 19.09 17.85 -5.07
CA ASN A 127 19.33 16.56 -5.74
C ASN A 127 18.17 16.16 -6.64
N ARG A 128 16.93 16.48 -6.24
CA ARG A 128 15.74 16.20 -7.05
C ARG A 128 15.71 17.02 -8.33
N ILE A 129 16.05 18.32 -8.25
CA ILE A 129 16.11 19.20 -9.42
C ILE A 129 17.23 18.74 -10.37
N GLU A 130 18.43 18.45 -9.84
CA GLU A 130 19.54 17.94 -10.64
C GLU A 130 19.17 16.65 -11.37
N LEU A 131 18.57 15.67 -10.68
CA LEU A 131 18.13 14.43 -11.29
C LEU A 131 17.06 14.68 -12.38
N LYS A 132 16.14 15.64 -12.16
CA LYS A 132 15.12 16.00 -13.15
C LYS A 132 15.72 16.65 -14.40
N ASN A 133 16.76 17.47 -14.24
CA ASN A 133 17.48 18.06 -15.37
C ASN A 133 18.18 16.98 -16.19
N ILE A 134 18.89 16.06 -15.54
CA ILE A 134 19.54 14.91 -16.21
C ILE A 134 18.49 14.03 -16.92
N CYS A 135 17.33 13.79 -16.30
CA CYS A 135 16.24 13.07 -16.99
C CYS A 135 15.82 13.79 -18.28
N SER A 136 15.73 15.13 -18.25
CA SER A 136 15.34 15.93 -19.42
C SER A 136 16.41 15.89 -20.52
N GLU A 137 17.69 15.97 -20.15
CA GLU A 137 18.83 15.85 -21.07
C GLU A 137 18.92 14.47 -21.74
N LEU A 138 18.56 13.41 -21.03
CA LEU A 138 18.55 12.03 -21.54
C LEU A 138 17.22 11.64 -22.19
N GLU A 139 16.27 12.58 -22.35
CA GLU A 139 14.92 12.33 -22.88
C GLU A 139 14.15 11.23 -22.12
N VAL A 140 14.42 11.10 -20.82
CA VAL A 140 13.76 10.16 -19.91
C VAL A 140 12.66 10.87 -19.12
N VAL A 141 11.48 10.25 -19.05
CA VAL A 141 10.39 10.77 -18.21
C VAL A 141 10.76 10.64 -16.74
N PHE A 142 10.93 11.78 -16.06
CA PHE A 142 11.22 11.81 -14.63
C PHE A 142 10.07 11.17 -13.82
N LEU A 143 10.41 10.18 -13.00
CA LEU A 143 9.50 9.55 -12.04
C LEU A 143 10.02 9.76 -10.62
N LYS A 144 9.13 10.21 -9.74
CA LYS A 144 9.47 10.36 -8.32
C LYS A 144 9.65 8.97 -7.69
N ILE A 145 10.81 8.76 -7.08
CA ILE A 145 11.07 7.58 -6.25
C ILE A 145 10.21 7.68 -4.98
N CYS A 146 9.37 6.67 -4.76
CA CYS A 146 8.47 6.58 -3.62
C CYS A 146 9.05 5.69 -2.52
N ARG A 147 8.65 5.96 -1.27
CA ARG A 147 8.98 5.11 -0.12
C ARG A 147 8.29 3.75 -0.26
N VAL A 148 8.95 2.70 0.23
CA VAL A 148 8.39 1.34 0.34
C VAL A 148 8.03 1.05 1.82
N PRO A 149 6.81 1.38 2.28
CA PRO A 149 6.37 1.05 3.63
C PRO A 149 6.31 -0.46 3.89
N SER A 150 6.21 -0.85 5.17
CA SER A 150 5.95 -2.23 5.59
C SER A 150 4.52 -2.71 5.25
N VAL A 151 3.58 -1.77 5.07
CA VAL A 151 2.19 -2.05 4.72
C VAL A 151 1.97 -1.73 3.24
N ARG A 152 1.33 -2.63 2.47
CA ARG A 152 1.22 -2.53 1.00
C ARG A 152 2.61 -2.53 0.31
N TRP A 153 3.52 -3.33 0.84
CA TRP A 153 4.83 -3.60 0.29
C TRP A 153 4.76 -3.96 -1.20
N VAL A 154 3.91 -4.89 -1.66
CA VAL A 154 3.89 -5.35 -3.07
C VAL A 154 3.60 -4.20 -4.04
N ALA A 155 2.54 -3.44 -3.77
CA ALA A 155 2.17 -2.33 -4.65
C ALA A 155 3.19 -1.17 -4.59
N SER A 156 3.77 -0.90 -3.41
CA SER A 156 4.74 0.19 -3.24
C SER A 156 6.14 -0.17 -3.75
N SER A 157 6.58 -1.41 -3.56
CA SER A 157 7.83 -1.95 -4.08
C SER A 157 7.80 -1.95 -5.61
N TRP A 158 6.73 -2.42 -6.23
CA TRP A 158 6.56 -2.34 -7.68
C TRP A 158 6.73 -0.92 -8.21
N ARG A 159 6.04 0.06 -7.60
CA ARG A 159 6.15 1.48 -8.04
C ARG A 159 7.57 2.03 -7.86
N ALA A 160 8.22 1.73 -6.74
CA ALA A 160 9.58 2.18 -6.46
C ALA A 160 10.58 1.55 -7.45
N VAL A 161 10.50 0.25 -7.67
CA VAL A 161 11.33 -0.49 -8.63
C VAL A 161 11.11 0.02 -10.05
N ASN A 162 9.86 0.15 -10.49
CA ASN A 162 9.54 0.66 -11.82
C ASN A 162 10.02 2.11 -12.02
N ALA A 163 9.92 2.97 -10.99
CA ALA A 163 10.48 4.32 -11.06
C ALA A 163 12.00 4.27 -11.25
N VAL A 164 12.72 3.53 -10.39
CA VAL A 164 14.19 3.37 -10.46
C VAL A 164 14.63 2.78 -11.80
N TRP A 165 13.92 1.77 -12.30
CA TRP A 165 14.19 1.15 -13.60
C TRP A 165 14.07 2.14 -14.75
N LYS A 166 12.97 2.90 -14.80
CA LYS A 166 12.73 3.86 -15.88
C LYS A 166 13.70 5.04 -15.88
N ILE A 167 14.13 5.49 -14.70
CA ILE A 167 15.11 6.60 -14.58
C ILE A 167 16.54 6.09 -14.35
N PHE A 168 16.81 4.80 -14.56
CA PHE A 168 18.10 4.18 -14.29
C PHE A 168 19.28 4.90 -14.96
N PRO A 169 19.23 5.28 -16.26
CA PRO A 169 20.32 6.02 -16.90
C PRO A 169 20.61 7.36 -16.22
N ALA A 170 19.55 8.07 -15.80
CA ALA A 170 19.67 9.35 -15.12
C ALA A 170 20.25 9.19 -13.70
N LEU A 171 19.92 8.12 -12.99
CA LEU A 171 20.52 7.80 -11.69
C LEU A 171 22.01 7.50 -11.81
N CYS A 172 22.41 6.65 -12.78
CA CYS A 172 23.81 6.38 -13.07
C CYS A 172 24.59 7.67 -13.32
N ASN A 173 24.06 8.54 -14.17
CA ASN A 173 24.70 9.80 -14.53
C ASN A 173 24.79 10.75 -13.32
N HIS A 174 23.69 10.94 -12.57
CA HIS A 174 23.69 11.77 -11.36
C HIS A 174 24.72 11.29 -10.33
N PHE A 175 24.80 9.98 -10.08
CA PHE A 175 25.79 9.43 -9.16
C PHE A 175 27.22 9.60 -9.66
N SER A 176 27.46 9.42 -10.95
CA SER A 176 28.79 9.62 -11.55
C SER A 176 29.25 11.07 -11.39
N ILE A 177 28.40 12.05 -11.76
CA ILE A 177 28.69 13.48 -11.61
C ILE A 177 28.95 13.82 -10.13
N ALA A 178 28.05 13.40 -9.24
CA ALA A 178 28.15 13.71 -7.81
C ALA A 178 29.32 12.98 -7.12
N SER A 179 29.82 11.89 -7.69
CA SER A 179 31.02 11.20 -7.19
C SER A 179 32.32 11.92 -7.52
N ASN A 180 32.31 12.86 -8.48
CA ASN A 180 33.47 13.68 -8.81
C ASN A 180 33.60 14.94 -7.93
N ASP A 181 32.70 15.11 -6.96
CA ASP A 181 32.74 16.23 -6.01
C ASP A 181 33.99 16.16 -5.10
N LEU A 182 34.48 17.32 -4.66
CA LEU A 182 35.73 17.46 -3.91
C LEU A 182 35.60 16.93 -2.47
N ASP A 183 34.40 16.92 -1.91
CA ASP A 183 34.13 16.40 -0.57
C ASP A 183 34.21 14.86 -0.53
N SER A 184 35.17 14.35 0.24
CA SER A 184 35.48 12.91 0.30
C SER A 184 34.30 12.07 0.82
N LYS A 185 33.50 12.59 1.74
CA LYS A 185 32.32 11.92 2.32
C LYS A 185 31.19 11.79 1.29
N THR A 186 30.93 12.87 0.56
CA THR A 186 29.95 12.94 -0.52
C THR A 186 30.33 12.01 -1.66
N ARG A 187 31.58 12.07 -2.12
CA ARG A 187 32.13 11.16 -3.13
C ARG A 187 31.96 9.69 -2.77
N ASN A 188 32.36 9.28 -1.56
CA ASN A 188 32.27 7.88 -1.13
C ASN A 188 30.82 7.39 -1.08
N LYS A 189 29.87 8.25 -0.68
CA LYS A 189 28.44 7.94 -0.67
C LYS A 189 27.92 7.66 -2.09
N TYR A 190 28.17 8.56 -3.03
CA TYR A 190 27.67 8.43 -4.40
C TYR A 190 28.35 7.31 -5.18
N LEU A 191 29.64 7.08 -4.97
CA LEU A 191 30.34 5.92 -5.54
C LEU A 191 29.77 4.60 -5.02
N GLY A 192 29.47 4.53 -3.72
CA GLY A 192 28.79 3.36 -3.13
C GLY A 192 27.40 3.11 -3.71
N LEU A 193 26.63 4.15 -4.01
CA LEU A 193 25.32 4.03 -4.67
C LEU A 193 25.46 3.60 -6.13
N TYR A 194 26.40 4.19 -6.86
CA TYR A 194 26.71 3.82 -8.25
C TYR A 194 27.11 2.35 -8.35
N ASN A 195 28.03 1.89 -7.50
CA ASN A 195 28.48 0.49 -7.52
C ASN A 195 27.34 -0.49 -7.18
N LYS A 196 26.42 -0.13 -6.27
CA LYS A 196 25.24 -0.96 -5.98
C LYS A 196 24.24 -1.00 -7.14
N LEU A 197 24.15 0.08 -7.92
CA LEU A 197 23.22 0.19 -9.04
C LEU A 197 23.79 -0.48 -10.31
N ALA A 198 25.12 -0.39 -10.52
CA ALA A 198 25.83 -0.88 -11.69
C ALA A 198 26.56 -2.22 -11.48
N SER A 199 26.48 -2.83 -10.28
CA SER A 199 27.07 -4.14 -10.03
C SER A 199 26.41 -5.19 -10.92
N LYS A 200 27.20 -5.88 -11.74
CA LYS A 200 26.75 -7.10 -12.42
C LYS A 200 26.55 -8.19 -11.36
N SER A 201 25.37 -8.79 -11.35
CA SER A 201 25.04 -10.00 -10.59
C SER A 201 25.86 -11.19 -11.07
#